data_AF-A0A5U3EMV4-F1
#
_entry.id   AF-A0A5U3EMV4-F1
#
_cell.length_a   1.000
_cell.length_b   1.000
_cell.length_c   1.000
_cell.angle_alpha   90.00
_cell.angle_beta   90.00
_cell.angle_gamma   90.00
#
_symmetry.space_group_name_H-M   'P 1'
#
loop_
_entity.id
_entity.type
_entity.pdbx_description
1 polymer ?
#
loop_
_entity_poly.entity_id
_entity_poly.type
_entity_poly.pdbx_seq_one_letter_code
_entity_poly.pdbx_strand_id
1 'polypeptide(L)'
;MNITFNEIQQRRQLLRKKIIERRAELQECAQKLLQEYKSSLCLPGDTWRDLNGTHHQYVMIGEAENNGDFSPCSTSELQLNENRTMDFCIHTTIDTSVLSGGAGSIVMVSLWKEKDRVYATVGDPETLFIIATPQEEGAFREVTDAIKRLILASFVDPRLD
;
A
#
# COMPACT_ATOMS: atom_id res chain seq x y z
N MET A 1 -31.07 3.17 31.80
CA MET A 1 -30.92 3.84 30.50
C MET A 1 -31.64 2.98 29.46
N ASN A 2 -32.75 3.44 28.88
CA ASN A 2 -33.51 2.65 27.92
C ASN A 2 -33.07 3.05 26.52
N ILE A 3 -32.31 2.16 25.84
CA ILE A 3 -31.83 2.43 24.47
C ILE A 3 -32.99 2.16 23.50
N THR A 4 -33.28 3.10 22.61
CA THR A 4 -34.37 2.95 21.63
C THR A 4 -33.87 2.39 20.29
N PHE A 5 -34.76 1.78 19.50
CA PHE A 5 -34.42 1.32 18.14
C PHE A 5 -33.93 2.46 17.24
N ASN A 6 -34.51 3.65 17.38
CA ASN A 6 -34.08 4.85 16.64
C ASN A 6 -32.64 5.24 16.98
N GLU A 7 -32.25 5.16 18.25
CA GLU A 7 -30.85 5.40 18.67
C GLU A 7 -29.88 4.37 18.08
N ILE A 8 -30.30 3.10 17.98
CA ILE A 8 -29.50 2.04 17.34
C ILE A 8 -29.30 2.35 15.84
N GLN A 9 -30.37 2.74 15.13
CA GLN A 9 -30.28 3.10 13.72
C GLN A 9 -29.38 4.33 13.49
N GLN A 10 -29.53 5.37 14.30
CA GLN A 10 -28.69 6.57 14.23
C GLN A 10 -27.21 6.24 14.47
N ARG A 11 -26.90 5.45 15.51
CA ARG A 11 -25.52 5.00 15.77
C ARG A 11 -24.93 4.21 14.61
N ARG A 12 -25.73 3.35 13.97
CA ARG A 12 -25.30 2.59 12.78
C ARG A 12 -24.99 3.50 11.59
N GLN A 13 -25.82 4.52 11.35
CA GLN A 13 -25.59 5.50 10.28
C GLN A 13 -24.33 6.32 10.53
N LEU A 14 -24.14 6.81 11.76
CA LEU A 14 -22.93 7.55 12.16
C LEU A 14 -21.67 6.70 11.99
N LEU A 15 -21.71 5.43 12.39
CA LEU A 15 -20.59 4.51 12.19
C LEU A 15 -20.27 4.29 10.71
N ARG A 16 -21.28 4.10 9.86
CA ARG A 16 -21.09 3.97 8.40
C ARG A 16 -20.43 5.20 7.81
N LYS A 17 -20.87 6.40 8.20
CA LYS A 17 -20.28 7.66 7.75
C LYS A 17 -18.79 7.73 8.11
N LYS A 18 -18.44 7.42 9.37
CA LYS A 18 -17.05 7.38 9.84
C LYS A 18 -16.19 6.37 9.08
N ILE A 19 -16.75 5.20 8.72
CA ILE A 19 -16.04 4.18 7.93
C ILE A 19 -15.75 4.70 6.51
N ILE A 20 -16.71 5.37 5.87
CA ILE A 20 -16.52 5.94 4.53
C ILE A 20 -15.47 7.05 4.55
N GLU A 21 -15.56 7.97 5.51
CA GLU A 21 -14.58 9.05 5.71
C GLU A 21 -13.19 8.46 5.96
N ARG A 22 -13.09 7.47 6.86
CA ARG A 22 -11.83 6.79 7.15
C ARG A 22 -11.23 6.10 5.93
N ARG A 23 -12.05 5.46 5.12
CA ARG A 23 -11.59 4.82 3.87
C ARG A 23 -11.00 5.88 2.95
N ALA A 24 -11.71 6.98 2.70
CA ALA A 24 -11.21 8.05 1.83
C ALA A 24 -9.87 8.63 2.31
N GLU A 25 -9.73 8.88 3.62
CA GLU A 25 -8.47 9.36 4.21
C GLU A 25 -7.30 8.38 3.98
N LEU A 26 -7.54 7.08 4.17
CA LEU A 26 -6.51 6.07 4.00
C LEU A 26 -6.17 5.82 2.51
N GLN A 27 -7.14 5.95 1.61
CA GLN A 27 -6.91 5.91 0.16
C GLN A 27 -6.02 7.07 -0.30
N GLU A 28 -6.24 8.27 0.24
CA GLU A 28 -5.37 9.43 0.00
C GLU A 28 -3.94 9.20 0.54
N CYS A 29 -3.82 8.62 1.73
CA CYS A 29 -2.53 8.24 2.30
C CYS A 29 -1.80 7.20 1.44
N ALA A 30 -2.50 6.15 0.98
CA ALA A 30 -1.94 5.13 0.10
C ALA A 30 -1.47 5.73 -1.23
N GLN A 31 -2.26 6.64 -1.81
CA GLN A 31 -1.87 7.38 -3.02
C GLN A 31 -0.59 8.18 -2.79
N LYS A 32 -0.50 8.91 -1.68
CA LYS A 32 0.67 9.72 -1.37
C LYS A 32 1.92 8.86 -1.12
N LEU A 33 1.79 7.79 -0.34
CA LEU A 33 2.86 6.81 -0.14
C LEU A 33 3.36 6.27 -1.48
N LEU A 34 2.46 5.88 -2.38
CA LEU A 34 2.81 5.35 -3.70
C LEU A 34 3.56 6.39 -4.54
N GLN A 35 3.13 7.66 -4.52
CA GLN A 35 3.82 8.74 -5.23
C GLN A 35 5.21 9.01 -4.65
N GLU A 36 5.32 9.15 -3.33
CA GLU A 36 6.62 9.35 -2.66
C GLU A 36 7.57 8.18 -2.94
N TYR A 37 7.05 6.95 -2.93
CA TYR A 37 7.83 5.76 -3.25
C TYR A 37 8.34 5.81 -4.70
N LYS A 38 7.46 6.04 -5.68
CA LYS A 38 7.83 6.17 -7.10
C LYS A 38 8.89 7.27 -7.31
N SER A 39 8.70 8.44 -6.71
CA SER A 39 9.66 9.54 -6.79
C SER A 39 11.01 9.17 -6.16
N SER A 40 11.01 8.43 -5.06
CA SER A 40 12.23 8.01 -4.37
C SER A 40 13.08 6.99 -5.12
N LEU A 41 12.50 6.29 -6.11
CA LEU A 41 13.20 5.28 -6.91
C LEU A 41 14.00 5.87 -8.08
N CYS A 42 13.81 7.16 -8.40
CA CYS A 42 14.44 7.80 -9.56
C CYS A 42 14.27 6.97 -10.85
N LEU A 43 13.04 6.51 -11.11
CA LEU A 43 12.71 5.67 -12.25
C LEU A 43 13.11 6.34 -13.58
N PRO A 44 13.57 5.57 -14.59
CA PRO A 44 13.95 6.11 -15.89
C PRO A 44 12.76 6.69 -16.69
N GLY A 45 11.53 6.38 -16.26
CA GLY A 45 10.27 6.91 -16.79
C GLY A 45 9.07 6.28 -16.07
N ASP A 46 7.86 6.66 -16.46
CA ASP A 46 6.63 6.16 -15.84
C ASP A 46 6.33 4.69 -16.18
N THR A 47 6.78 4.26 -17.36
CA THR A 47 6.59 2.90 -17.87
C THR A 47 7.85 2.35 -18.50
N TRP A 48 7.94 1.03 -18.55
CA TRP A 48 8.89 0.30 -19.40
C TRP A 48 8.13 -0.40 -20.53
N ARG A 49 8.85 -0.76 -21.59
CA ARG A 49 8.27 -1.40 -22.76
C ARG A 49 8.75 -2.85 -22.82
N ASP A 50 7.81 -3.79 -22.93
CA ASP A 50 8.15 -5.19 -23.17
C ASP A 50 8.49 -5.46 -24.64
N LEU A 51 8.82 -6.71 -24.94
CA LEU A 51 9.17 -7.18 -26.29
C LEU A 51 8.05 -7.04 -27.31
N ASN A 52 6.80 -7.16 -26.87
CA ASN A 52 5.62 -7.01 -27.72
C ASN A 52 5.30 -5.54 -27.97
N GLY A 53 6.06 -4.64 -27.33
CA GLY A 53 5.88 -3.22 -27.40
C GLY A 53 4.84 -2.67 -26.43
N THR A 54 4.35 -3.49 -25.50
CA THR A 54 3.37 -3.11 -24.47
C THR A 54 4.05 -2.31 -23.38
N HIS A 55 3.38 -1.26 -22.92
CA HIS A 55 3.86 -0.44 -21.81
C HIS A 55 3.37 -1.00 -20.48
N HIS A 56 4.30 -1.15 -19.54
CA HIS A 56 4.06 -1.65 -18.19
C HIS A 56 4.54 -0.63 -17.17
N GLN A 57 3.83 -0.49 -16.04
CA GLN A 57 4.30 0.36 -14.94
C GLN A 57 5.43 -0.34 -14.18
N TYR A 58 6.45 0.43 -13.76
CA TYR A 58 7.49 -0.10 -12.88
C TYR A 58 6.97 -0.42 -11.48
N VAL A 59 6.00 0.36 -11.01
CA VAL A 59 5.43 0.22 -9.68
C VAL A 59 3.92 0.24 -9.77
N MET A 60 3.30 -0.83 -9.30
CA MET A 60 1.86 -1.01 -9.22
C MET A 60 1.44 -1.20 -7.77
N ILE A 61 0.21 -0.79 -7.48
CA ILE A 61 -0.48 -1.10 -6.24
C ILE A 61 -1.59 -2.10 -6.53
N GLY A 62 -1.91 -2.94 -5.57
CA GLY A 62 -2.89 -4.00 -5.75
C GLY A 62 -3.22 -4.71 -4.45
N GLU A 63 -4.00 -5.76 -4.57
CA GLU A 63 -4.32 -6.66 -3.46
C GLU A 63 -3.64 -8.01 -3.69
N ALA A 64 -3.26 -8.68 -2.60
CA ALA A 64 -2.87 -10.09 -2.67
C ALA A 64 -4.13 -10.94 -2.71
N GLU A 65 -4.26 -11.78 -3.73
CA GLU A 65 -5.31 -12.78 -3.82
C GLU A 65 -5.01 -13.97 -2.91
N ASN A 66 -6.06 -14.73 -2.55
CA ASN A 66 -5.94 -15.87 -1.62
C ASN A 66 -5.01 -16.99 -2.11
N ASN A 67 -4.72 -17.03 -3.41
CA ASN A 67 -3.78 -17.97 -4.03
C ASN A 67 -2.33 -17.45 -4.06
N GLY A 68 -2.08 -16.24 -3.55
CA GLY A 68 -0.79 -15.56 -3.58
C GLY A 68 -0.54 -14.71 -4.83
N ASP A 69 -1.50 -14.64 -5.76
CA ASP A 69 -1.37 -13.81 -6.96
C ASP A 69 -1.58 -12.32 -6.62
N PHE A 70 -0.96 -11.45 -7.42
CA PHE A 70 -1.12 -10.01 -7.30
C PHE A 70 -2.18 -9.50 -8.28
N SER A 71 -3.20 -8.83 -7.75
CA SER A 71 -4.26 -8.20 -8.55
C SER A 71 -4.07 -6.68 -8.53
N PRO A 72 -3.63 -6.05 -9.64
CA PRO A 72 -3.44 -4.60 -9.69
C PRO A 72 -4.78 -3.88 -9.56
N CYS A 73 -4.83 -2.81 -8.77
CA CYS A 73 -5.99 -1.95 -8.61
C CYS A 73 -5.58 -0.49 -8.41
N SER A 74 -6.54 0.43 -8.46
CA SER A 74 -6.33 1.83 -8.08
C SER A 74 -6.43 2.01 -6.56
N THR A 75 -5.77 3.05 -6.03
CA THR A 75 -5.88 3.41 -4.60
C THR A 75 -7.33 3.67 -4.16
N SER A 76 -8.17 4.18 -5.07
CA SER A 76 -9.61 4.39 -4.81
C SER A 76 -10.43 3.10 -4.69
N GLU A 77 -9.92 1.98 -5.17
CA GLU A 77 -10.59 0.68 -5.09
C GLU A 77 -10.27 -0.05 -3.79
N LEU A 78 -9.16 0.30 -3.12
CA LEU A 78 -8.76 -0.30 -1.84
C LEU A 78 -9.85 -0.20 -0.78
N GLN A 79 -10.11 -1.31 -0.11
CA GLN A 79 -11.13 -1.40 0.94
C GLN A 79 -10.51 -1.49 2.33
N LEU A 80 -11.33 -1.18 3.35
CA LEU A 80 -10.99 -1.48 4.73
C LEU A 80 -11.39 -2.92 5.05
N ASN A 81 -10.48 -3.64 5.70
CA ASN A 81 -10.76 -4.95 6.28
C ASN A 81 -11.65 -4.82 7.54
N GLU A 82 -11.94 -5.97 8.16
CA GLU A 82 -12.78 -6.03 9.37
C GLU A 82 -12.19 -5.22 10.54
N ASN A 83 -10.86 -5.17 10.63
CA ASN A 83 -10.09 -4.41 11.62
C ASN A 83 -9.95 -2.92 11.29
N ARG A 84 -10.64 -2.42 10.25
CA ARG A 84 -10.56 -1.02 9.79
C ARG A 84 -9.16 -0.60 9.33
N THR A 85 -8.38 -1.58 8.89
CA THR A 85 -7.07 -1.41 8.28
C THR A 85 -7.20 -1.57 6.77
N MET A 86 -6.38 -0.86 6.02
CA MET A 86 -6.28 -0.95 4.57
C MET A 86 -5.02 -1.75 4.24
N ASP A 87 -5.21 -2.99 3.82
CA ASP A 87 -4.13 -3.88 3.42
C ASP A 87 -4.00 -3.84 1.90
N PHE A 88 -2.78 -3.69 1.41
CA PHE A 88 -2.49 -3.71 -0.02
C PHE A 88 -1.04 -4.15 -0.24
N CYS A 89 -0.71 -4.35 -1.50
CA CYS A 89 0.61 -4.72 -1.95
C CYS A 89 1.17 -3.67 -2.91
N ILE A 90 2.47 -3.42 -2.81
CA ILE A 90 3.22 -2.66 -3.80
C ILE A 90 4.10 -3.64 -4.56
N HIS A 91 3.81 -3.81 -5.84
CA HIS A 91 4.63 -4.58 -6.77
C HIS A 91 5.63 -3.65 -7.45
N THR A 92 6.92 -3.98 -7.35
CA THR A 92 8.01 -3.26 -8.01
C THR A 92 8.68 -4.20 -9.02
N THR A 93 8.58 -3.87 -10.32
CA THR A 93 9.33 -4.58 -11.37
C THR A 93 10.81 -4.22 -11.26
N ILE A 94 11.66 -5.25 -11.20
CA ILE A 94 13.10 -5.09 -10.95
C ILE A 94 13.91 -5.61 -12.13
N ASP A 95 13.46 -6.72 -12.72
CA ASP A 95 14.00 -7.20 -13.98
C ASP A 95 13.05 -6.84 -15.12
N THR A 96 13.48 -5.94 -15.98
CA THR A 96 12.78 -5.58 -17.22
C THR A 96 13.27 -6.40 -18.42
N SER A 97 14.09 -7.42 -18.18
CA SER A 97 14.65 -8.27 -19.23
C SER A 97 13.62 -9.18 -19.89
N VAL A 98 13.94 -9.47 -21.14
CA VAL A 98 13.24 -10.32 -22.11
C VAL A 98 12.92 -11.73 -21.59
N LEU A 99 13.74 -12.27 -20.70
CA LEU A 99 13.74 -13.70 -20.34
C LEU A 99 12.87 -14.02 -19.12
N SER A 100 12.69 -13.05 -18.21
CA SER A 100 11.92 -13.27 -16.97
C SER A 100 10.46 -12.87 -17.06
N GLY A 101 10.07 -12.17 -18.14
CA GLY A 101 8.70 -11.67 -18.30
C GLY A 101 8.35 -10.51 -17.37
N GLY A 102 9.34 -9.84 -16.76
CA GLY A 102 9.12 -8.73 -15.84
C GLY A 102 9.12 -9.15 -14.37
N ALA A 103 10.16 -9.87 -13.91
CA ALA A 103 10.23 -10.28 -12.51
C ALA A 103 10.29 -9.07 -11.56
N GLY A 104 9.53 -9.14 -10.48
CA GLY A 104 9.40 -8.07 -9.51
C GLY A 104 9.34 -8.60 -8.08
N SER A 105 9.30 -7.66 -7.15
CA SER A 105 9.14 -7.94 -5.73
C SER A 105 7.82 -7.33 -5.25
N ILE A 106 7.10 -8.09 -4.45
CA ILE A 106 5.82 -7.69 -3.85
C ILE A 106 6.07 -7.42 -2.38
N VAL A 107 5.72 -6.22 -1.92
CA VAL A 107 5.79 -5.85 -0.51
C VAL A 107 4.38 -5.54 -0.01
N MET A 108 3.96 -6.25 1.04
CA MET A 108 2.69 -6.00 1.72
C MET A 108 2.81 -4.75 2.60
N VAL A 109 1.78 -3.91 2.58
CA VAL A 109 1.66 -2.71 3.39
C VAL A 109 0.27 -2.65 3.99
N SER A 110 0.20 -2.33 5.27
CA SER A 110 -1.07 -2.09 5.96
C SER A 110 -1.10 -0.66 6.48
N LEU A 111 -2.19 0.07 6.24
CA LEU A 111 -2.42 1.41 6.77
C LEU A 111 -3.65 1.44 7.65
N TRP A 112 -3.54 2.06 8.83
CA TRP A 112 -4.71 2.37 9.65
C TRP A 112 -4.52 3.73 10.32
N LYS A 113 -5.61 4.23 10.90
CA LYS A 113 -5.58 5.52 11.61
C LYS A 113 -6.12 5.35 13.01
N GLU A 114 -5.39 5.87 13.98
CA GLU A 114 -5.88 6.00 15.35
C GLU A 114 -5.77 7.44 15.77
N LYS A 115 -6.90 8.00 16.21
CA LYS A 115 -7.04 9.44 16.47
C LYS A 115 -6.63 10.22 15.22
N ASP A 116 -5.62 11.09 15.33
CA ASP A 116 -5.15 11.97 14.26
C ASP A 116 -3.84 11.49 13.62
N ARG A 117 -3.40 10.26 13.90
CA ARG A 117 -2.17 9.69 13.36
C ARG A 117 -2.46 8.50 12.45
N VAL A 118 -1.69 8.40 11.39
CA VAL A 118 -1.68 7.24 10.50
C VAL A 118 -0.55 6.32 10.94
N TYR A 119 -0.81 5.03 10.90
CA TYR A 119 0.14 3.98 11.22
C TYR A 119 0.31 3.12 9.98
N ALA A 120 1.52 2.62 9.78
CA ALA A 120 1.84 1.73 8.69
C ALA A 120 2.66 0.54 9.19
N THR A 121 2.44 -0.63 8.59
CA THR A 121 3.38 -1.76 8.64
C THR A 121 3.83 -2.13 7.25
N VAL A 122 5.05 -2.66 7.13
CA VAL A 122 5.65 -3.02 5.84
C VAL A 122 6.25 -4.42 5.95
N GLY A 123 5.72 -5.36 5.17
CA GLY A 123 6.10 -6.77 5.16
C GLY A 123 5.70 -7.50 6.45
N ASP A 124 6.45 -7.24 7.52
CA ASP A 124 6.22 -7.80 8.85
C ASP A 124 5.29 -6.88 9.67
N PRO A 125 4.20 -7.41 10.26
CA PRO A 125 3.36 -6.69 11.22
C PRO A 125 4.11 -6.05 12.39
N GLU A 126 5.30 -6.54 12.77
CA GLU A 126 6.11 -5.96 13.84
C GLU A 126 6.84 -4.67 13.43
N THR A 127 7.04 -4.44 12.13
CA THR A 127 7.71 -3.23 11.63
C THR A 127 6.72 -2.07 11.53
N LEU A 128 6.47 -1.42 12.67
CA LEU A 128 5.51 -0.32 12.83
C LEU A 128 6.12 1.06 12.55
N PHE A 129 5.45 1.85 11.72
CA PHE A 129 5.73 3.25 11.47
C PHE A 129 4.58 4.13 11.94
N ILE A 130 4.90 5.29 12.53
CA ILE A 130 3.91 6.28 12.98
C ILE A 130 4.06 7.54 12.13
N ILE A 131 3.08 7.80 11.27
CA ILE A 131 3.00 8.97 10.41
C ILE A 131 2.17 10.03 11.13
N ALA A 132 2.85 10.94 11.82
CA ALA A 132 2.22 11.99 12.63
C ALA A 132 1.56 13.08 11.77
N THR A 133 2.17 13.43 10.63
CA THR A 133 1.73 14.52 9.74
C THR A 133 1.57 14.00 8.30
N PRO A 134 0.58 13.12 8.03
CA PRO A 134 0.43 12.46 6.71
C PRO A 134 0.22 13.45 5.55
N GLN A 135 -0.14 14.70 5.85
CA GLN A 135 -0.35 15.76 4.87
C GLN A 135 0.94 16.47 4.41
N GLU A 136 2.05 16.36 5.14
CA GLU A 136 3.34 16.99 4.79
C GLU A 136 4.11 16.20 3.73
N GLU A 137 4.82 16.90 2.84
CA GLU A 137 5.66 16.26 1.82
C GLU A 137 6.76 15.40 2.48
N GLY A 138 6.92 14.16 2.01
CA GLY A 138 7.91 13.23 2.57
C GLY A 138 7.47 12.56 3.87
N ALA A 139 6.19 12.69 4.26
CA ALA A 139 5.65 12.08 5.48
C ALA A 139 5.79 10.56 5.50
N PHE A 140 5.90 9.91 4.35
CA PHE A 140 6.03 8.46 4.23
C PHE A 140 7.47 7.99 3.95
N ARG A 141 8.48 8.88 4.04
CA ARG A 141 9.89 8.54 3.72
C ARG A 141 10.40 7.29 4.45
N GLU A 142 10.08 7.13 5.74
CA GLU A 142 10.53 5.94 6.49
C GLU A 142 9.88 4.65 5.98
N VAL A 143 8.61 4.73 5.57
CA VAL A 143 7.85 3.62 4.98
C VAL A 143 8.43 3.27 3.60
N THR A 144 8.74 4.27 2.76
CA THR A 144 9.35 4.05 1.44
C THR A 144 10.75 3.44 1.56
N ASP A 145 11.56 3.89 2.53
CA ASP A 145 12.86 3.31 2.83
C ASP A 145 12.77 1.87 3.35
N ALA A 146 11.72 1.53 4.10
CA ALA A 146 11.46 0.16 4.54
C ALA A 146 11.10 -0.75 3.36
N ILE A 147 10.24 -0.30 2.45
CA ILE A 147 9.88 -1.05 1.24
C ILE A 147 11.14 -1.35 0.42
N LYS A 148 11.99 -0.35 0.15
CA LYS A 148 13.25 -0.54 -0.59
C LYS A 148 14.18 -1.55 0.09
N ARG A 149 14.31 -1.49 1.42
CA ARG A 149 15.14 -2.43 2.19
C ARG A 149 14.65 -3.87 2.08
N LEU A 150 13.34 -4.10 2.15
CA LEU A 150 12.78 -5.45 1.98
C LEU A 150 13.01 -6.00 0.58
N ILE A 151 12.84 -5.15 -0.44
CA ILE A 151 13.12 -5.54 -1.83
C ILE A 151 14.59 -5.93 -1.98
N LEU A 152 15.53 -5.12 -1.46
CA LEU A 152 16.95 -5.45 -1.53
C LEU A 152 17.29 -6.73 -0.75
N ALA A 153 16.70 -6.93 0.43
CA ALA A 153 16.89 -8.14 1.23
C ALA A 153 16.39 -9.41 0.54
N SER A 154 15.37 -9.30 -0.33
CA SER A 154 14.86 -10.44 -1.12
C SER A 154 15.85 -10.96 -2.18
N PHE A 155 16.94 -10.23 -2.44
CA PHE A 155 17.98 -10.62 -3.39
C PHE A 155 19.27 -11.12 -2.76
N VAL A 156 19.35 -11.19 -1.42
CA VAL A 156 20.51 -11.73 -0.71
C VAL A 156 20.36 -13.25 -0.65
N ASP A 157 21.30 -13.99 -1.22
CA ASP A 157 21.37 -15.44 -1.10
C ASP A 157 22.60 -15.81 -0.26
N PRO A 158 22.42 -16.23 1.02
CA PRO A 158 23.54 -16.56 1.92
C PRO A 158 24.44 -17.71 1.44
N ARG A 159 24.06 -18.42 0.36
CA ARG A 159 24.90 -19.46 -0.25
C ARG A 159 25.78 -18.92 -1.36
N LEU A 160 25.43 -17.75 -1.92
CA LEU A 160 26.16 -17.07 -2.99
C LEU A 160 26.90 -15.81 -2.48
N ASP A 161 26.48 -15.26 -1.34
CA ASP A 161 27.08 -14.13 -0.62
C ASP A 161 27.85 -14.56 0.65
#